data_AF-A0AAV5HRB7-F1
#
_entry.id   AF-A0AAV5HRB7-F1
#
_cell.length_a   1.000
_cell.length_b   1.000
_cell.length_c   1.000
_cell.angle_alpha   90.00
_cell.angle_beta   90.00
_cell.angle_gamma   90.00
#
_symmetry.space_group_name_H-M   'P 1'
#
loop_
_entity.id
_entity.type
_entity.pdbx_description
1 polymer ?
#
loop_
_entity_poly.entity_id
_entity_poly.type
_entity_poly.pdbx_seq_one_letter_code
_entity_poly.pdbx_strand_id
1 'polypeptide(L)'
;MDSRNGLTIPDDQIQSFFDSAPPLKDRAEIRESLIRFIEFNSQSSGVRRVVCVTSGGTTVPLEQRCVRYIDNFSSGSRGAASTEYFVKAGYAVIFLYRRGSCQPYCRALPNDPLLECFEVTDESHIQVRESHSEVVKGAIRDHHAV
;
A
#
# COMPACT_ATOMS: atom_id res chain seq x y z
N MET A 1 -11.21 7.34 39.62
CA MET A 1 -11.59 6.08 38.95
C MET A 1 -10.53 5.81 37.91
N ASP A 2 -9.72 4.78 38.14
CA ASP A 2 -8.41 4.56 37.53
C ASP A 2 -8.46 4.30 36.02
N SER A 3 -7.70 5.11 35.27
CA SER A 3 -7.44 4.94 33.83
C SER A 3 -6.01 4.47 33.56
N ARG A 4 -5.48 3.53 34.35
CA ARG A 4 -4.12 2.98 34.18
C ARG A 4 -4.05 1.49 34.53
N ASN A 5 -4.71 0.65 33.74
CA ASN A 5 -4.31 -0.75 33.57
C ASN A 5 -3.83 -0.92 32.12
N GLY A 6 -2.72 -0.27 31.77
CA GLY A 6 -1.98 -0.65 30.59
C GLY A 6 -1.29 -1.98 30.91
N LEU A 7 -1.76 -3.08 30.33
CA LEU A 7 -1.04 -4.35 30.37
C LEU A 7 0.37 -4.12 29.81
N THR A 8 1.37 -4.10 30.68
CA THR A 8 2.77 -4.22 30.26
C THR A 8 2.97 -5.65 29.78
N ILE A 9 2.92 -5.84 28.46
CA ILE A 9 3.28 -7.12 27.84
C ILE A 9 4.78 -7.34 28.12
N PRO A 10 5.15 -8.43 28.78
CA PRO A 10 6.55 -8.73 29.05
C PRO A 10 7.39 -8.85 27.75
N ASP A 11 8.61 -8.32 27.76
CA ASP A 11 9.49 -8.29 26.56
C ASP A 11 9.78 -9.69 26.00
N ASP A 12 9.79 -10.72 26.85
CA ASP A 12 9.94 -12.12 26.47
C ASP A 12 8.78 -12.64 25.60
N GLN A 13 7.55 -12.17 25.85
CA GLN A 13 6.39 -12.53 25.03
C GLN A 13 6.47 -11.88 23.64
N ILE A 14 6.97 -10.65 23.57
CA ILE A 14 7.19 -9.94 22.30
C ILE A 14 8.25 -10.66 21.47
N GLN A 15 9.37 -11.02 22.10
CA GLN A 15 10.45 -11.73 21.41
C GLN A 15 9.97 -13.11 20.92
N SER A 16 9.24 -13.85 21.76
CA SER A 16 8.64 -15.14 21.39
C SER A 16 7.69 -15.04 20.19
N PHE A 17 6.92 -13.96 20.07
CA PHE A 17 6.08 -13.71 18.90
C PHE A 17 6.92 -13.57 17.62
N PHE A 18 7.99 -12.77 17.64
CA PHE A 18 8.84 -12.58 16.46
C PHE A 18 9.64 -13.83 16.09
N ASP A 19 10.10 -14.60 17.08
CA ASP A 19 10.86 -15.83 16.87
C ASP A 19 9.99 -16.95 16.28
N SER A 20 8.69 -16.97 16.60
CA SER A 20 7.74 -17.96 16.09
C SER A 20 7.07 -17.55 14.77
N ALA A 21 7.14 -16.27 14.39
CA ALA A 21 6.55 -15.79 13.15
C ALA A 21 7.33 -16.32 11.92
N PRO A 22 6.63 -16.72 10.84
CA PRO A 22 7.30 -17.17 9.62
C PRO A 22 8.16 -16.04 9.04
N PRO A 23 9.37 -16.35 8.54
CA PRO A 23 10.26 -15.34 7.99
C PRO A 23 9.64 -14.71 6.73
N LEU A 24 9.80 -13.39 6.60
CA LEU A 24 9.45 -12.67 5.37
C LEU A 24 10.37 -13.16 4.24
N LYS A 25 9.77 -13.69 3.16
CA LYS A 25 10.50 -14.28 2.02
C LYS A 25 11.56 -13.32 1.45
N ASP A 26 11.20 -12.06 1.26
CA ASP A 26 12.04 -11.07 0.57
C ASP A 26 12.61 -10.03 1.55
N ARG A 27 12.88 -10.45 2.80
CA ARG A 27 13.29 -9.54 3.90
C ARG A 27 14.52 -8.70 3.54
N ALA A 28 15.53 -9.31 2.93
CA ALA A 28 16.78 -8.61 2.61
C ALA A 28 16.57 -7.54 1.53
N GLU A 29 15.82 -7.87 0.48
CA GLU A 29 15.51 -6.96 -0.62
C GLU A 29 14.63 -5.79 -0.16
N ILE A 30 13.61 -6.07 0.64
CA ILE A 30 12.75 -5.04 1.24
C ILE A 30 13.59 -4.10 2.13
N ARG A 31 14.49 -4.66 2.95
CA ARG A 31 15.36 -3.87 3.81
C ARG A 31 16.25 -2.94 3.00
N GLU A 32 16.90 -3.46 1.97
CA GLU A 32 17.80 -2.67 1.12
C GLU A 32 17.05 -1.56 0.38
N SER A 33 15.87 -1.88 -0.17
CA SER A 33 14.99 -0.90 -0.83
C SER A 33 14.57 0.22 0.13
N LEU A 34 14.21 -0.11 1.37
CA LEU A 34 13.85 0.85 2.41
C LEU A 34 15.03 1.76 2.81
N ILE A 35 16.22 1.20 3.00
CA ILE A 35 17.43 1.96 3.34
C ILE A 35 17.72 2.95 2.22
N ARG A 36 17.79 2.49 0.97
CA ARG A 36 18.00 3.34 -0.20
C ARG A 36 16.97 4.46 -0.30
N PHE A 37 15.68 4.14 -0.09
CA PHE A 37 14.61 5.14 -0.12
C PHE A 37 14.77 6.21 0.97
N ILE A 38 15.10 5.82 2.20
CA ILE A 38 15.28 6.75 3.32
C ILE A 38 16.51 7.64 3.09
N GLU A 39 17.63 7.06 2.66
CA GLU A 39 18.87 7.79 2.38
C GLU A 39 18.68 8.81 1.27
N PHE A 40 18.07 8.40 0.16
CA PHE A 40 17.77 9.29 -0.98
C PHE A 40 16.95 10.53 -0.56
N ASN A 41 15.93 10.33 0.28
CA ASN A 41 15.07 11.41 0.76
C ASN A 41 15.69 12.25 1.89
N SER A 42 16.76 11.77 2.52
CA SER A 42 17.50 12.48 3.57
C SER A 42 18.66 13.35 3.04
N GLN A 43 19.24 12.98 1.89
CA GLN A 43 20.42 13.66 1.31
C GLN A 43 20.09 14.78 0.32
N SER A 44 18.84 14.89 -0.13
CA SER A 44 18.40 15.93 -1.05
C SER A 44 18.48 17.32 -0.41
N SER A 45 18.80 18.37 -1.19
CA SER A 45 19.02 19.77 -0.75
C SER A 45 17.84 20.44 0.00
N GLY A 46 16.73 19.72 0.18
CA GLY A 46 15.75 19.92 1.23
C GLY A 46 15.32 18.56 1.77
N VAL A 47 15.46 18.35 3.09
CA VAL A 47 15.06 17.09 3.75
C VAL A 47 13.57 16.88 3.54
N ARG A 48 13.19 15.88 2.74
CA ARG A 48 11.79 15.48 2.58
C ARG A 48 11.39 14.64 3.78
N ARG A 49 10.29 15.00 4.43
CA ARG A 49 9.75 14.19 5.52
C ARG A 49 9.27 12.87 4.98
N VAL A 50 9.64 11.78 5.64
CA VAL A 50 9.20 10.42 5.28
C VAL A 50 8.01 10.04 6.14
N VAL A 51 6.98 9.47 5.53
CA VAL A 51 5.82 8.90 6.23
C VAL A 51 5.57 7.47 5.74
N CYS A 52 5.26 6.56 6.68
CA CYS A 52 4.83 5.21 6.36
C CYS A 52 3.32 5.12 6.52
N VAL A 53 2.61 4.83 5.44
CA VAL A 53 1.17 4.60 5.42
C VAL A 53 0.95 3.10 5.30
N THR A 54 0.25 2.51 6.27
CA THR A 54 -0.21 1.12 6.21
C THR A 54 -1.65 1.08 5.68
N SER A 55 -1.96 0.17 4.75
CA SER A 55 -3.26 0.15 4.07
C SER A 55 -3.77 -1.26 3.77
N GLY A 56 -5.09 -1.44 3.85
CA GLY A 56 -5.75 -2.73 3.65
C GLY A 56 -5.78 -3.61 4.91
N GLY A 57 -6.32 -4.81 4.74
CA GLY A 57 -6.50 -5.79 5.81
C GLY A 57 -5.30 -6.70 6.02
N THR A 58 -5.22 -7.32 7.19
CA THR A 58 -4.32 -8.45 7.45
C THR A 58 -5.11 -9.75 7.49
N THR A 59 -4.49 -10.84 7.04
CA THR A 59 -5.08 -12.17 7.15
C THR A 59 -4.29 -13.05 8.10
N VAL A 60 -4.98 -13.96 8.78
CA VAL A 60 -4.37 -14.99 9.62
C VAL A 60 -4.79 -16.36 9.10
N PRO A 61 -3.86 -17.18 8.58
CA PRO A 61 -4.18 -18.51 8.06
C PRO A 61 -4.57 -19.46 9.21
N LEU A 62 -5.55 -20.34 8.95
CA LEU A 62 -5.97 -21.37 9.92
C LEU A 62 -5.23 -22.70 9.72
N GLU A 63 -4.59 -22.88 8.56
CA GLU A 63 -3.83 -24.08 8.19
C GLU A 63 -2.48 -23.73 7.55
N GLN A 64 -1.50 -24.63 7.64
CA GLN A 64 -0.19 -24.44 6.97
C GLN A 64 -0.31 -24.34 5.44
N ARG A 65 -1.15 -25.20 4.84
CA ARG A 65 -1.57 -25.09 3.45
C ARG A 65 -2.87 -24.30 3.43
N CYS A 66 -2.73 -22.99 3.59
CA CYS A 66 -3.84 -22.08 3.85
C CYS A 66 -4.89 -22.13 2.74
N VAL A 67 -6.07 -22.64 3.07
CA VAL A 67 -7.28 -22.53 2.25
C VAL A 67 -8.30 -21.62 2.96
N ARG A 68 -8.30 -21.60 4.30
CA ARG A 68 -9.15 -20.76 5.11
C ARG A 68 -8.32 -19.81 5.95
N TYR A 69 -8.84 -18.61 6.14
CA TYR A 69 -8.17 -17.56 6.90
C TYR A 69 -9.20 -16.64 7.55
N ILE A 70 -8.80 -15.98 8.62
CA ILE A 70 -9.51 -14.84 9.19
C ILE A 70 -9.00 -13.59 8.47
N ASP A 71 -9.90 -12.70 8.04
CA ASP A 71 -9.56 -11.46 7.34
C ASP A 71 -10.10 -10.25 8.11
N ASN A 72 -9.24 -9.26 8.33
CA ASN A 72 -9.65 -7.94 8.79
C ASN A 72 -10.07 -7.10 7.58
N PHE A 73 -11.38 -6.96 7.35
CA PHE A 73 -11.88 -6.23 6.19
C PHE A 73 -11.40 -4.77 6.15
N SER A 74 -10.74 -4.42 5.04
CA SER A 74 -10.39 -3.05 4.70
C SER A 74 -10.13 -2.96 3.20
N SER A 75 -10.88 -2.10 2.51
CA SER A 75 -10.70 -1.83 1.08
C SER A 75 -9.36 -1.13 0.77
N GLY A 76 -8.70 -0.54 1.77
CA GLY A 76 -7.51 0.28 1.58
C GLY A 76 -7.79 1.71 1.08
N SER A 77 -9.05 2.08 0.86
CA SER A 77 -9.39 3.39 0.26
C SER A 77 -8.87 4.57 1.08
N ARG A 78 -8.89 4.48 2.42
CA ARG A 78 -8.36 5.54 3.30
C ARG A 78 -6.85 5.69 3.15
N GLY A 79 -6.11 4.58 3.22
CA GLY A 79 -4.65 4.61 3.07
C GLY A 79 -4.23 5.14 1.71
N ALA A 80 -4.90 4.71 0.63
CA ALA A 80 -4.67 5.22 -0.71
C ALA A 80 -4.87 6.75 -0.80
N ALA A 81 -5.99 7.26 -0.28
CA ALA A 81 -6.24 8.71 -0.26
C ALA A 81 -5.21 9.46 0.58
N SER A 82 -4.89 8.96 1.78
CA SER A 82 -3.90 9.58 2.65
C SER A 82 -2.54 9.69 1.97
N THR A 83 -2.12 8.67 1.23
CA THR A 83 -0.89 8.71 0.43
C THR A 83 -0.90 9.85 -0.60
N GLU A 84 -1.99 10.02 -1.35
CA GLU A 84 -2.14 11.11 -2.33
C GLU A 84 -2.01 12.48 -1.64
N TYR A 85 -2.66 12.66 -0.48
CA TYR A 85 -2.55 13.90 0.31
C TYR A 85 -1.13 14.15 0.83
N PHE A 86 -0.43 13.12 1.30
CA PHE A 86 0.95 13.25 1.79
C PHE A 86 1.93 13.60 0.67
N VAL A 87 1.81 12.94 -0.49
CA VAL A 87 2.61 13.27 -1.67
C VAL A 87 2.36 14.72 -2.08
N LYS A 88 1.10 15.15 -2.17
CA LYS A 88 0.74 16.55 -2.47
C LYS A 88 1.30 17.54 -1.45
N ALA A 89 1.45 17.13 -0.19
CA ALA A 89 2.05 17.92 0.87
C ALA A 89 3.60 17.89 0.88
N GLY A 90 4.24 17.23 -0.10
CA GLY A 90 5.70 17.18 -0.25
C GLY A 90 6.40 16.10 0.59
N TYR A 91 5.66 15.11 1.10
CA TYR A 91 6.25 13.97 1.81
C TYR A 91 6.75 12.90 0.84
N ALA A 92 7.81 12.22 1.24
CA ALA A 92 8.17 10.92 0.69
C ALA A 92 7.35 9.83 1.40
N VAL A 93 6.59 9.04 0.65
CA VAL A 93 5.64 8.08 1.24
C VAL A 93 6.09 6.65 1.01
N ILE A 94 6.21 5.88 2.10
CA ILE A 94 6.29 4.42 2.07
C ILE A 94 4.86 3.90 2.20
N PHE A 95 4.35 3.27 1.15
CA PHE A 95 2.99 2.70 1.14
C PHE A 95 3.04 1.18 1.32
N LEU A 96 2.86 0.72 2.57
CA LEU A 96 2.79 -0.70 2.90
C LEU A 96 1.34 -1.16 2.83
N TYR A 97 1.00 -1.99 1.85
CA TYR A 97 -0.40 -2.31 1.58
C TYR A 97 -0.68 -3.79 1.34
N ARG A 98 -1.92 -4.21 1.59
CA ARG A 98 -2.42 -5.54 1.21
C ARG A 98 -2.58 -5.61 -0.32
N ARG A 99 -1.95 -6.59 -0.96
CA ARG A 99 -2.17 -6.87 -2.39
C ARG A 99 -3.67 -7.06 -2.69
N GLY A 100 -4.14 -6.43 -3.76
CA GLY A 100 -5.56 -6.43 -4.15
C GLY A 100 -6.42 -5.39 -3.42
N SER A 101 -5.86 -4.64 -2.46
CA SER A 101 -6.53 -3.45 -1.91
C SER A 101 -6.32 -2.23 -2.80
N CYS A 102 -7.12 -1.19 -2.53
CA CYS A 102 -7.10 0.06 -3.25
C CYS A 102 -5.72 0.75 -3.17
N GLN A 103 -5.24 1.23 -4.31
CA GLN A 103 -3.95 1.90 -4.46
C GLN A 103 -4.14 3.40 -4.73
N PRO A 104 -3.18 4.26 -4.35
CA PRO A 104 -3.18 5.69 -4.69
C PRO A 104 -3.39 5.88 -6.20
N TYR A 105 -4.15 6.92 -6.57
CA TYR A 105 -4.53 7.31 -7.93
C TYR A 105 -5.46 6.33 -8.67
N CYS A 106 -5.53 5.06 -8.25
CA CYS A 106 -6.45 4.07 -8.80
C CYS A 106 -7.82 4.02 -8.10
N ARG A 107 -8.05 4.85 -7.09
CA ARG A 107 -9.26 4.87 -6.25
C ARG A 107 -10.58 5.06 -7.00
N ALA A 108 -10.55 5.80 -8.10
CA ALA A 108 -11.72 6.13 -8.90
C ALA A 108 -11.88 5.21 -10.12
N LEU A 109 -10.93 4.30 -10.35
CA LEU A 109 -11.04 3.30 -11.41
C LEU A 109 -12.09 2.25 -11.02
N PRO A 110 -12.77 1.64 -12.00
CA PRO A 110 -13.72 0.57 -11.74
C PRO A 110 -13.01 -0.71 -11.26
N ASN A 111 -13.79 -1.75 -10.96
CA ASN A 111 -13.25 -2.99 -10.39
C ASN A 111 -12.38 -3.77 -11.40
N ASP A 112 -12.73 -3.73 -12.69
CA ASP A 112 -11.94 -4.33 -13.78
C ASP A 112 -11.47 -3.25 -14.77
N PRO A 113 -10.47 -2.42 -14.43
CA PRO A 113 -10.04 -1.30 -15.27
C PRO A 113 -9.62 -1.72 -16.67
N LEU A 114 -9.01 -2.90 -16.84
CA LEU A 114 -8.57 -3.37 -18.15
C LEU A 114 -9.75 -3.60 -19.10
N LEU A 115 -10.85 -4.19 -18.61
CA LEU A 115 -12.00 -4.54 -19.42
C LEU A 115 -13.03 -3.40 -19.52
N GLU A 116 -13.11 -2.58 -18.47
CA GLU A 116 -14.09 -1.50 -18.37
C GLU A 116 -13.57 -0.17 -18.90
N CYS A 117 -12.28 0.14 -18.73
CA CYS A 117 -11.72 1.41 -19.18
C CYS A 117 -11.20 1.36 -20.61
N PHE A 118 -10.91 0.19 -21.19
CA PHE A 118 -10.32 0.08 -22.51
C PHE A 118 -11.28 -0.57 -23.51
N GLU A 119 -11.09 -0.22 -24.78
CA GLU A 119 -11.75 -0.84 -25.92
C GLU A 119 -10.76 -1.06 -27.07
N VAL A 120 -11.02 -2.08 -27.87
CA VAL A 120 -10.24 -2.39 -29.07
C VAL A 120 -10.71 -1.47 -30.19
N THR A 121 -9.81 -0.72 -30.81
CA THR A 121 -10.14 0.13 -31.98
C THR A 121 -9.96 -0.64 -33.29
N ASP A 122 -8.91 -1.45 -33.36
CA ASP A 122 -8.58 -2.35 -34.45
C ASP A 122 -7.70 -3.50 -33.93
N GLU A 123 -7.32 -4.44 -34.79
CA GLU A 123 -6.54 -5.64 -34.43
C GLU A 123 -5.19 -5.37 -33.73
N SER A 124 -4.67 -4.15 -33.75
CA SER A 124 -3.37 -3.79 -33.18
C SER A 124 -3.42 -2.72 -32.09
N HIS A 125 -4.59 -2.11 -31.85
CA HIS A 125 -4.68 -0.94 -30.98
C HIS A 125 -5.83 -1.06 -29.96
N ILE A 126 -5.52 -0.63 -28.74
CA ILE A 126 -6.50 -0.38 -27.68
C ILE A 126 -6.50 1.11 -27.35
N GLN A 127 -7.67 1.64 -27.02
CA GLN A 127 -7.82 3.00 -26.52
C GLN A 127 -8.62 3.00 -25.21
N VAL A 128 -8.51 4.09 -24.45
CA VAL A 128 -9.36 4.32 -23.29
C VAL A 128 -10.74 4.75 -23.78
N ARG A 129 -11.79 4.12 -23.26
CA ARG A 129 -13.19 4.51 -23.51
C ARG A 129 -13.41 5.96 -23.08
N GLU A 130 -14.15 6.71 -23.89
CA GLU A 130 -14.39 8.14 -23.62
C GLU A 130 -14.99 8.39 -22.24
N SER A 131 -15.90 7.52 -21.77
CA SER A 131 -16.53 7.61 -20.44
C SER A 131 -15.54 7.50 -19.27
N HIS A 132 -14.38 6.89 -19.47
CA HIS A 132 -13.34 6.69 -18.45
C HIS A 132 -12.05 7.50 -18.72
N SER A 133 -12.02 8.23 -19.84
CA SER A 133 -10.85 8.97 -20.34
C SER A 133 -10.22 9.88 -19.29
N GLU A 134 -11.03 10.73 -18.65
CA GLU A 134 -10.55 11.69 -17.66
C GLU A 134 -10.01 11.03 -16.38
N VAL A 135 -10.67 9.97 -15.90
CA VAL A 135 -10.25 9.26 -14.69
C VAL A 135 -8.94 8.50 -14.93
N VAL A 136 -8.80 7.83 -16.07
CA VAL A 136 -7.58 7.09 -16.42
C VAL A 136 -6.41 8.05 -16.66
N LYS A 137 -6.63 9.14 -17.42
CA LYS A 137 -5.61 10.17 -17.63
C LYS A 137 -5.17 10.79 -16.31
N GLY A 138 -6.11 11.12 -15.43
CA GLY A 138 -5.83 11.64 -14.09
C GLY A 138 -4.98 10.67 -13.29
N ALA A 139 -5.37 9.40 -13.22
CA ALA A 139 -4.65 8.37 -12.48
C ALA A 139 -3.19 8.21 -12.98
N ILE A 140 -2.99 8.12 -14.30
CA ILE A 140 -1.67 7.95 -14.91
C ILE A 140 -0.81 9.20 -14.67
N ARG A 141 -1.35 10.38 -14.95
CA ARG A 141 -0.63 11.65 -14.77
C ARG A 141 -0.19 11.83 -13.33
N ASP A 142 -1.11 11.62 -12.38
CA ASP A 142 -0.84 11.87 -10.97
C ASP A 142 0.11 10.81 -10.39
N HIS A 143 0.09 9.57 -10.90
CA HIS A 143 1.06 8.53 -10.55
C HIS A 143 2.49 8.87 -11.03
N HIS A 144 2.63 9.40 -12.24
CA HIS A 144 3.94 9.76 -12.81
C HIS A 144 4.47 11.13 -12.39
N ALA A 145 3.65 11.96 -11.75
CA ALA A 145 4.05 13.28 -11.25
C ALA A 145 4.88 13.21 -9.94
N VAL A 146 5.08 12.02 -9.36
CA VAL A 146 5.71 11.77 -8.05
C VAL A 146 7.17 11.36 -8.20
#